data_AF-A0A098T9L2-F1
#
_entry.id   AF-A0A098T9L2-F1
#
_cell.length_a   1.000
_cell.length_b   1.000
_cell.length_c   1.000
_cell.angle_alpha   90.00
_cell.angle_beta   90.00
_cell.angle_gamma   90.00
#
_symmetry.space_group_name_H-M   'P 1'
#
loop_
_entity.id
_entity.type
_entity.pdbx_description
1 polymer ?
#
loop_
_entity_poly.entity_id
_entity_poly.type
_entity_poly.pdbx_seq_one_letter_code
_entity_poly.pdbx_strand_id
1 'polypeptide(L)'
;MTMKTEYRAGVTIGALIAASLTLSGCLGPTYGTDKSSTEQLLDDLGNIATIGGSNKAEGIEYKPRPAIVTPSDTASLPAPQQNVVENNPAWVESPEETRKRLIAEADANPNSSGSSPLARRVSASSGLTGPTAGRAADGPPTPGQTLASAAERKKFQEGRRIQQGAYSDRRRYLSDPPLTYRQPAETAPVGDLGEPEKAKERRRIAEAKKAGTGTRSWWPW
;
A
#
# COMPACT_ATOMS: atom_id res chain seq x y z
N MET A 1 12.72 -4.58 -53.32
CA MET A 1 11.45 -3.84 -53.16
C MET A 1 11.02 -3.68 -51.69
N THR A 2 11.91 -3.92 -50.71
CA THR A 2 11.59 -3.96 -49.27
C THR A 2 11.76 -2.61 -48.54
N MET A 3 12.77 -1.80 -48.92
CA MET A 3 13.04 -0.50 -48.27
C MET A 3 11.88 0.51 -48.35
N LYS A 4 11.07 0.49 -49.43
CA LYS A 4 9.93 1.43 -49.57
C LYS A 4 8.80 1.10 -48.60
N THR A 5 8.61 -0.16 -48.25
CA THR A 5 7.54 -0.60 -47.34
C THR A 5 7.92 -0.31 -45.89
N GLU A 6 9.19 -0.54 -45.54
CA GLU A 6 9.76 -0.22 -44.22
C GLU A 6 9.79 1.29 -43.96
N TYR A 7 10.16 2.09 -44.97
CA TYR A 7 10.11 3.56 -44.85
C TYR A 7 8.68 4.06 -44.66
N ARG A 8 7.71 3.52 -45.42
CA ARG A 8 6.29 3.89 -45.26
C ARG A 8 5.75 3.46 -43.90
N ALA A 9 6.12 2.29 -43.39
CA ALA A 9 5.75 1.83 -42.06
C ALA A 9 6.37 2.69 -40.95
N GLY A 10 7.63 3.11 -41.09
CA GLY A 10 8.29 4.03 -40.16
C GLY A 10 7.62 5.40 -40.13
N VAL A 11 7.27 5.95 -41.30
CA VAL A 11 6.56 7.24 -41.40
C VAL A 11 5.14 7.16 -40.82
N THR A 12 4.40 6.07 -41.05
CA THR A 12 3.05 5.92 -40.48
C THR A 12 3.06 5.73 -38.97
N ILE A 13 4.01 4.96 -38.43
CA ILE A 13 4.18 4.79 -36.98
C ILE A 13 4.61 6.11 -36.34
N GLY A 14 5.56 6.83 -36.94
CA GLY A 14 5.98 8.16 -36.47
C GLY A 14 4.83 9.16 -36.45
N ALA A 15 4.00 9.17 -37.50
CA ALA A 15 2.82 10.03 -37.58
C ALA A 15 1.76 9.69 -36.52
N LEU A 16 1.54 8.39 -36.23
CA LEU A 16 0.61 7.96 -35.19
C LEU A 16 1.08 8.36 -33.79
N ILE A 17 2.38 8.26 -33.50
CA ILE A 17 2.96 8.70 -32.22
C ILE A 17 2.87 10.23 -32.07
N ALA A 18 3.16 10.97 -33.14
CA ALA A 18 3.03 12.43 -33.12
C ALA A 18 1.56 12.87 -32.91
N ALA A 19 0.61 12.19 -33.55
CA ALA A 19 -0.82 12.47 -33.40
C ALA A 19 -1.37 12.13 -32.01
N SER A 20 -0.87 11.07 -31.36
CA SER A 20 -1.30 10.72 -30.00
C SER A 20 -0.74 11.67 -28.93
N LEU A 21 0.47 12.18 -29.12
CA LEU A 21 1.10 13.18 -28.23
C LEU A 21 0.39 14.54 -28.30
N THR A 22 -0.01 15.00 -29.49
CA THR A 22 -0.74 16.27 -29.64
C THR A 22 -2.15 16.19 -29.05
N LEU A 23 -2.84 15.05 -29.19
CA LEU A 23 -4.16 14.84 -28.58
C LEU A 23 -4.09 14.74 -27.03
N SER A 24 -3.00 14.20 -26.48
CA SER A 24 -2.80 14.04 -25.03
C SER A 24 -2.33 15.33 -24.32
N GLY A 25 -1.88 16.33 -25.07
CA GLY A 25 -1.34 17.58 -24.52
C GLY A 25 -2.35 18.73 -24.34
N CYS A 26 -3.60 18.58 -24.79
CA CYS A 26 -4.49 19.74 -24.92
C CYS A 26 -5.32 20.08 -23.67
N LEU A 27 -5.48 19.19 -22.68
CA LEU A 27 -6.29 19.44 -21.48
C LEU A 27 -5.80 18.60 -20.29
N GLY A 28 -4.90 19.14 -19.47
CA GLY A 28 -4.44 18.52 -18.23
C GLY A 28 -4.62 19.47 -17.03
N PRO A 29 -5.09 18.98 -15.86
CA PRO A 29 -5.20 19.83 -14.67
C PRO A 29 -3.81 20.30 -14.20
N THR A 30 -3.71 21.56 -13.78
CA THR A 30 -2.54 22.08 -13.07
C THR A 30 -2.64 21.63 -11.61
N TYR A 31 -1.74 20.73 -11.18
CA TYR A 31 -1.75 20.17 -9.83
C TYR A 31 -1.03 21.10 -8.83
N GLY A 32 -1.50 22.34 -8.71
CA GLY A 32 -1.01 23.30 -7.71
C GLY A 32 0.42 23.83 -7.95
N THR A 33 1.01 23.51 -9.09
CA THR A 33 2.16 24.20 -9.67
C THR A 33 1.67 24.87 -10.95
N ASP A 34 2.15 26.06 -11.28
CA ASP A 34 1.69 26.84 -12.44
C ASP A 34 2.00 26.18 -13.82
N LYS A 35 2.39 24.90 -13.82
CA LYS A 35 2.77 24.09 -14.98
C LYS A 35 1.71 23.03 -15.26
N SER A 36 1.48 22.75 -16.54
CA SER A 36 0.60 21.64 -16.94
C SER A 36 1.22 20.27 -16.58
N SER A 37 0.40 19.23 -16.39
CA SER A 37 0.87 17.87 -16.08
C SER A 37 1.89 17.33 -17.09
N THR A 38 1.75 17.69 -18.37
CA THR A 38 2.66 17.29 -19.44
C THR A 38 3.95 18.10 -19.41
N GLU A 39 3.89 19.38 -19.05
CA GLU A 39 5.07 20.23 -18.91
C GLU A 39 5.94 19.79 -17.74
N GLN A 40 5.33 19.45 -16.60
CA GLN A 40 6.06 18.86 -15.47
C GLN A 40 6.71 17.53 -15.85
N LEU A 41 5.99 16.66 -16.58
CA LEU A 41 6.53 15.38 -17.03
C LEU A 41 7.74 15.54 -17.98
N LEU A 42 7.68 16.49 -18.91
CA LEU A 42 8.78 16.77 -19.84
C LEU A 42 9.98 17.38 -19.12
N ASP A 43 9.75 18.25 -18.14
CA ASP A 43 10.80 18.84 -17.28
C ASP A 43 11.46 17.75 -16.42
N ASP A 44 10.68 16.85 -15.82
CA ASP A 44 11.17 15.75 -15.01
C ASP A 44 11.95 14.71 -15.85
N LEU A 45 11.48 14.38 -17.06
CA LEU A 45 12.21 13.51 -18.00
C LEU A 45 13.48 14.18 -18.52
N GLY A 46 13.45 15.48 -18.76
CA GLY A 46 14.62 16.28 -19.14
C GLY A 46 15.68 16.24 -18.04
N ASN A 47 15.29 16.50 -16.79
CA ASN A 47 16.18 16.43 -15.63
C ASN A 47 16.73 15.02 -15.40
N ILE A 48 15.92 13.96 -15.54
CA ILE A 48 16.37 12.57 -15.43
C ILE A 48 17.37 12.22 -16.53
N ALA A 49 17.16 12.70 -17.77
CA ALA A 49 18.11 12.50 -18.86
C ALA A 49 19.41 13.29 -18.65
N THR A 50 19.34 14.48 -18.05
CA THR A 50 20.52 15.30 -17.73
C THR A 50 21.34 14.75 -16.55
N ILE A 51 20.72 14.04 -15.60
CA ILE A 51 21.41 13.36 -14.48
C ILE A 51 22.37 12.25 -14.96
N GLY A 52 22.14 11.68 -16.16
CA GLY A 52 23.03 10.68 -16.78
C GLY A 52 24.21 11.26 -17.57
N GLY A 53 24.25 12.58 -17.80
CA GLY A 53 25.35 13.25 -18.49
C GLY A 53 26.48 13.56 -17.52
N SER A 54 27.73 13.29 -17.92
CA SER A 54 28.96 13.56 -17.15
C SER A 54 29.30 15.05 -17.00
N ASN A 55 28.29 15.92 -16.93
CA ASN A 55 28.49 17.30 -16.53
C ASN A 55 28.58 17.30 -15.01
N LYS A 56 29.82 17.23 -14.51
CA LYS A 56 30.16 17.49 -13.12
C LYS A 56 29.45 18.80 -12.75
N ALA A 57 28.38 18.70 -11.95
CA ALA A 57 27.63 19.85 -11.49
C ALA A 57 28.64 20.89 -11.02
N GLU A 58 28.60 22.08 -11.62
CA GLU A 58 29.41 23.20 -11.16
C GLU A 58 29.18 23.31 -9.65
N GLY A 59 30.25 23.13 -8.88
CA GLY A 59 30.14 23.04 -7.43
C GLY A 59 29.48 24.32 -6.94
N ILE A 60 28.26 24.19 -6.42
CA ILE A 60 27.52 25.32 -5.86
C ILE A 60 28.41 25.92 -4.79
N GLU A 61 28.80 27.18 -4.96
CA GLU A 61 29.59 27.92 -3.99
C GLU A 61 28.70 28.20 -2.77
N TYR A 62 28.68 27.26 -1.83
CA TYR A 62 27.99 27.42 -0.57
C TYR A 62 28.70 28.49 0.25
N LYS A 63 28.18 29.71 0.19
CA LYS A 63 28.58 30.75 1.14
C LYS A 63 28.24 30.29 2.55
N PRO A 64 29.18 30.35 3.51
CA PRO A 64 28.89 29.97 4.88
C PRO A 64 27.72 30.82 5.38
N ARG A 65 26.76 30.16 6.03
CA ARG A 65 25.63 30.85 6.64
C ARG A 65 26.19 31.87 7.65
N PRO A 66 25.65 33.09 7.72
CA PRO A 66 26.06 34.05 8.74
C PRO A 66 25.89 33.41 10.12
N ALA A 67 26.81 33.74 11.04
CA ALA A 67 26.75 33.23 12.41
C ALA A 67 25.39 33.59 13.04
N ILE A 68 24.85 32.68 13.84
CA ILE A 68 23.64 32.92 14.61
C ILE A 68 23.86 34.19 15.45
N VAL A 69 23.01 35.19 15.21
CA VAL A 69 23.01 36.42 16.01
C VAL A 69 22.43 36.07 17.37
N THR A 70 23.31 35.86 18.35
CA THR A 70 22.91 35.72 19.75
C THR A 70 22.61 37.11 20.33
N PRO A 71 21.56 37.27 21.15
CA PRO A 71 21.32 38.52 21.87
C PRO A 71 22.50 38.83 22.78
N SER A 72 22.83 40.12 22.93
CA SER A 72 23.94 40.59 23.79
C SER A 72 23.68 40.37 25.29
N ASP A 73 22.42 40.19 25.67
CA ASP A 73 22.00 40.01 27.05
C ASP A 73 21.35 38.63 27.23
N THR A 74 22.15 37.68 27.73
CA THR A 74 21.73 36.30 28.01
C THR A 74 21.10 36.14 29.39
N ALA A 75 21.07 37.19 30.22
CA ALA A 75 20.58 37.15 31.59
C ALA A 75 19.04 37.22 31.69
N SER A 76 18.36 37.70 30.65
CA SER A 76 16.89 37.82 30.60
C SER A 76 16.21 36.66 29.87
N LEU A 77 16.95 35.59 29.55
CA LEU A 77 16.35 34.41 28.93
C LEU A 77 15.45 33.70 29.96
N PRO A 78 14.21 33.33 29.58
CA PRO A 78 13.40 32.48 30.44
C PRO A 78 14.17 31.19 30.72
N ALA A 79 14.09 30.70 31.95
CA ALA A 79 14.74 29.45 32.34
C ALA A 79 14.34 28.34 31.34
N PRO A 80 15.29 27.47 30.94
CA PRO A 80 14.98 26.36 30.05
C PRO A 80 13.82 25.58 30.63
N GLN A 81 12.89 25.16 29.77
CA GLN A 81 11.78 24.32 30.20
C GLN A 81 12.36 23.11 30.94
N GLN A 82 11.86 22.85 32.14
CA GLN A 82 12.28 21.68 32.90
C GLN A 82 11.96 20.44 32.06
N ASN A 83 12.92 19.52 31.98
CA ASN A 83 12.74 18.29 31.24
C ASN A 83 11.53 17.55 31.83
N VAL A 84 10.43 17.48 31.07
CA VAL A 84 9.18 16.78 31.43
C VAL A 84 9.42 15.29 31.76
N VAL A 85 10.61 14.82 31.40
CA VAL A 85 11.13 13.48 31.50
C VAL A 85 11.53 13.07 32.92
N GLU A 86 12.01 13.99 33.74
CA GLU A 86 12.67 13.65 35.02
C GLU A 86 11.67 13.22 36.11
N ASN A 87 10.38 13.47 35.91
CA ASN A 87 9.33 13.23 36.91
C ASN A 87 8.12 12.44 36.38
N ASN A 88 8.23 11.73 35.25
CA ASN A 88 7.11 10.92 34.74
C ASN A 88 7.22 9.46 35.20
N PRO A 89 6.47 9.01 36.23
CA PRO A 89 6.50 7.62 36.70
C PRO A 89 5.94 6.62 35.68
N ALA A 90 5.29 7.09 34.61
CA ALA A 90 4.81 6.23 33.53
C ALA A 90 5.93 5.77 32.58
N TRP A 91 7.12 6.39 32.64
CA TRP A 91 8.26 6.02 31.80
C TRP A 91 9.28 5.23 32.62
N VAL A 92 9.57 4.01 32.18
CA VAL A 92 10.56 3.13 32.81
C VAL A 92 12.00 3.62 32.56
N GLU A 93 12.22 4.27 31.42
CA GLU A 93 13.48 4.89 31.01
C GLU A 93 13.18 6.25 30.38
N SER A 94 14.05 7.25 30.57
CA SER A 94 13.91 8.52 29.87
C SER A 94 14.10 8.33 28.36
N PRO A 95 13.42 9.08 27.48
CA PRO A 95 13.61 8.97 26.03
C PRO A 95 15.07 9.11 25.59
N GLU A 96 15.85 9.97 26.28
CA GLU A 96 17.27 10.12 26.01
C GLU A 96 18.11 8.91 26.44
N GLU A 97 17.79 8.26 27.57
CA GLU A 97 18.40 6.98 27.96
C GLU A 97 18.02 5.87 26.99
N THR A 98 16.75 5.81 26.56
CA THR A 98 16.32 4.82 25.56
C THR A 98 17.09 4.99 24.25
N ARG A 99 17.32 6.23 23.82
CA ARG A 99 18.09 6.57 22.61
C ARG A 99 19.55 6.16 22.76
N LYS A 100 20.20 6.50 23.87
CA LYS A 100 21.59 6.09 24.14
C LYS A 100 21.73 4.58 24.14
N ARG A 101 20.80 3.86 24.77
CA ARG A 101 20.77 2.40 24.75
C ARG A 101 20.61 1.86 23.32
N LEU A 102 19.69 2.40 22.53
CA LEU A 102 19.47 1.96 21.15
C LEU A 102 20.69 2.20 20.25
N ILE A 103 21.40 3.32 20.46
CA ILE A 103 22.67 3.60 19.76
C ILE A 103 23.74 2.60 20.17
N ALA A 104 23.94 2.37 21.48
CA ALA A 104 24.92 1.40 21.97
C ALA A 104 24.63 -0.03 21.47
N GLU A 105 23.35 -0.41 21.39
CA GLU A 105 22.91 -1.68 20.81
C GLU A 105 23.22 -1.78 19.31
N ALA A 106 23.00 -0.69 18.56
CA ALA A 106 23.31 -0.64 17.13
C ALA A 106 24.83 -0.72 16.89
N ASP A 107 25.63 -0.03 17.71
CA ASP A 107 27.10 -0.08 17.66
C ASP A 107 27.64 -1.47 18.02
N ALA A 108 27.02 -2.16 18.98
CA ALA A 108 27.37 -3.53 19.35
C ALA A 108 26.96 -4.56 18.28
N ASN A 109 25.93 -4.28 17.48
CA ASN A 109 25.39 -5.17 16.44
C ASN A 109 25.43 -4.54 15.03
N PRO A 110 26.62 -4.23 14.49
CA PRO A 110 26.76 -3.48 13.23
C PRO A 110 26.24 -4.23 11.99
N ASN A 111 26.17 -5.56 12.06
CA ASN A 111 25.69 -6.41 10.96
C ASN A 111 24.21 -6.83 11.12
N SER A 112 23.51 -6.33 12.14
CA SER A 112 22.07 -6.54 12.26
C SER A 112 21.33 -5.51 11.41
N SER A 113 20.23 -5.90 10.76
CA SER A 113 19.42 -4.99 9.92
C SER A 113 18.64 -3.93 10.74
N GLY A 114 19.24 -3.37 11.79
CA GLY A 114 18.68 -2.28 12.60
C GLY A 114 17.54 -2.69 13.54
N SER A 115 17.39 -3.98 13.85
CA SER A 115 16.30 -4.45 14.71
C SER A 115 16.83 -4.81 16.09
N SER A 116 16.58 -3.95 17.08
CA SER A 116 16.91 -4.25 18.48
C SER A 116 16.14 -5.51 18.93
N PRO A 117 16.76 -6.41 19.72
CA PRO A 117 16.09 -7.62 20.21
C PRO A 117 14.91 -7.32 21.14
N LEU A 118 14.80 -6.10 21.67
CA LEU A 118 13.63 -5.61 22.42
C LEU A 118 12.47 -5.15 21.50
N ALA A 119 12.78 -4.57 20.33
CA ALA A 119 11.78 -4.25 19.30
C ALA A 119 11.39 -5.47 18.46
N ARG A 120 12.26 -6.50 18.43
CA ARG A 120 11.88 -7.85 18.05
C ARG A 120 10.86 -8.31 19.07
N ARG A 121 9.59 -8.07 18.77
CA ARG A 121 8.45 -8.67 19.46
C ARG A 121 8.83 -10.14 19.61
N VAL A 122 9.18 -10.54 20.83
CA VAL A 122 9.36 -11.95 21.14
C VAL A 122 7.96 -12.50 20.98
N SER A 123 7.66 -12.98 19.77
CA SER A 123 6.64 -14.00 19.63
C SER A 123 7.16 -15.11 20.51
N ALA A 124 6.57 -15.27 21.69
CA ALA A 124 6.87 -16.32 22.67
C ALA A 124 6.42 -17.69 22.14
N SER A 125 6.73 -17.94 20.86
CA SER A 125 6.48 -19.14 20.09
C SER A 125 7.55 -19.14 19.00
N SER A 126 8.56 -19.97 19.22
CA SER A 126 9.66 -20.27 18.30
C SER A 126 9.28 -20.18 16.81
N GLY A 127 10.05 -19.41 16.04
CA GLY A 127 10.21 -19.65 14.60
C GLY A 127 9.20 -19.07 13.60
N LEU A 128 8.49 -17.97 13.88
CA LEU A 128 7.64 -17.32 12.88
C LEU A 128 8.19 -15.94 12.45
N THR A 129 8.90 -15.93 11.32
CA THR A 129 8.97 -14.77 10.44
C THR A 129 7.55 -14.31 10.08
N GLY A 130 7.27 -13.02 10.30
CA GLY A 130 6.05 -12.35 9.81
C GLY A 130 5.99 -12.32 8.27
N PRO A 131 4.83 -11.96 7.70
CA PRO A 131 4.22 -12.69 6.60
C PRO A 131 4.89 -12.43 5.25
N THR A 132 5.65 -13.40 4.76
CA THR A 132 5.87 -13.62 3.32
C THR A 132 4.83 -14.61 2.81
N ALA A 133 3.54 -14.28 2.89
CA ALA A 133 2.51 -15.09 2.26
C ALA A 133 2.44 -14.71 0.77
N GLY A 134 3.14 -15.45 -0.10
CA GLY A 134 2.97 -15.26 -1.54
C GLY A 134 3.97 -15.94 -2.47
N ARG A 135 5.02 -16.61 -1.97
CA ARG A 135 5.97 -17.33 -2.83
C ARG A 135 5.75 -18.83 -2.75
N ALA A 136 5.76 -19.49 -3.91
CA ALA A 136 5.68 -20.94 -4.04
C ALA A 136 6.86 -21.70 -3.37
N ALA A 137 7.85 -20.99 -2.82
CA ALA A 137 8.97 -21.54 -2.06
C ALA A 137 8.67 -21.73 -0.57
N ASP A 138 7.59 -21.12 -0.06
CA ASP A 138 7.19 -21.24 1.33
C ASP A 138 6.28 -22.47 1.45
N GLY A 139 6.75 -23.51 2.15
CA GLY A 139 6.04 -24.78 2.30
C GLY A 139 4.63 -24.67 2.90
N PRO A 140 3.92 -25.80 3.08
CA PRO A 140 2.54 -25.77 3.57
C PRO A 140 2.45 -25.06 4.93
N PRO A 141 1.41 -24.23 5.15
CA PRO A 141 1.30 -23.42 6.35
C PRO A 141 1.23 -24.30 7.60
N THR A 142 1.93 -23.87 8.66
CA THR A 142 1.90 -24.58 9.95
C THR A 142 0.50 -24.52 10.58
N PRO A 143 0.11 -25.48 11.44
CA PRO A 143 -1.21 -25.48 12.07
C PRO A 143 -1.56 -24.18 12.83
N GLY A 144 -0.57 -23.49 13.41
CA GLY A 144 -0.78 -22.19 14.05
C GLY A 144 -1.13 -21.08 13.07
N GLN A 145 -0.51 -21.08 11.87
CA GLN A 145 -0.79 -20.11 10.80
C GLN A 145 -2.14 -20.35 10.13
N THR A 146 -2.57 -21.61 9.99
CA THR A 146 -3.90 -21.95 9.47
C THR A 146 -5.00 -21.52 10.45
N LEU A 147 -4.78 -21.65 11.76
CA LEU A 147 -5.71 -21.16 12.78
C LEU A 147 -5.76 -19.63 12.83
N ALA A 148 -4.61 -18.93 12.71
CA ALA A 148 -4.56 -17.47 12.65
C ALA A 148 -5.33 -16.94 11.42
N SER A 149 -5.06 -17.49 10.23
CA SER A 149 -5.78 -17.15 9.00
C SER A 149 -7.27 -17.51 9.07
N ALA A 150 -7.65 -18.61 9.73
CA ALA A 150 -9.06 -18.94 9.97
C ALA A 150 -9.74 -17.93 10.90
N ALA A 151 -9.08 -17.50 11.98
CA ALA A 151 -9.59 -16.49 12.89
C ALA A 151 -9.72 -15.12 12.21
N GLU A 152 -8.72 -14.71 11.44
CA GLU A 152 -8.76 -13.49 10.62
C GLU A 152 -9.87 -13.55 9.58
N ARG A 153 -10.03 -14.69 8.90
CA ARG A 153 -11.10 -14.90 7.92
C ARG A 153 -12.48 -14.91 8.58
N LYS A 154 -12.62 -15.39 9.81
CA LYS A 154 -13.86 -15.27 10.61
C LYS A 154 -14.13 -13.80 10.96
N LYS A 155 -13.14 -13.07 11.47
CA LYS A 155 -13.26 -11.63 11.76
C LYS A 155 -13.64 -10.82 10.53
N PHE A 156 -13.07 -11.12 9.38
CA PHE A 156 -13.43 -10.47 8.11
C PHE A 156 -14.87 -10.78 7.68
N GLN A 157 -15.29 -12.04 7.78
CA GLN A 157 -16.69 -12.42 7.51
C GLN A 157 -17.67 -11.75 8.47
N GLU A 158 -17.33 -11.69 9.76
CA GLU A 158 -18.11 -10.97 10.77
C GLU A 158 -18.18 -9.47 10.46
N GLY A 159 -17.07 -8.84 10.10
CA GLY A 159 -17.02 -7.43 9.67
C GLY A 159 -17.88 -7.16 8.44
N ARG A 160 -17.84 -8.04 7.44
CA ARG A 160 -18.71 -7.96 6.25
C ARG A 160 -20.19 -8.11 6.60
N ARG A 161 -20.55 -9.02 7.52
CA ARG A 161 -21.94 -9.17 8.00
C ARG A 161 -22.42 -7.90 8.72
N ILE A 162 -21.56 -7.31 9.56
CA ILE A 162 -21.86 -6.04 10.26
C ILE A 162 -22.08 -4.92 9.24
N GLN A 163 -21.20 -4.79 8.24
CA GLN A 163 -21.32 -3.77 7.19
C GLN A 163 -22.56 -3.95 6.30
N GLN A 164 -22.96 -5.19 6.02
CA GLN A 164 -24.15 -5.49 5.23
C GLN A 164 -25.46 -5.19 5.98
N GLY A 165 -25.39 -4.72 7.24
CA GLY A 165 -26.57 -4.45 8.05
C GLY A 165 -27.40 -5.71 8.33
N ALA A 166 -26.84 -6.90 8.09
CA ALA A 166 -27.50 -8.17 8.34
C ALA A 166 -27.52 -8.41 9.84
N TYR A 167 -28.63 -8.02 10.46
CA TYR A 167 -28.76 -7.78 11.88
C TYR A 167 -28.51 -9.01 12.76
N SER A 168 -27.83 -8.75 13.88
CA SER A 168 -28.03 -9.48 15.13
C SER A 168 -29.23 -8.90 15.86
N ASP A 169 -29.96 -9.71 16.62
CA ASP A 169 -31.16 -9.34 17.41
C ASP A 169 -30.92 -8.27 18.51
N ARG A 170 -29.74 -7.64 18.56
CA ARG A 170 -29.31 -6.65 19.56
C ARG A 170 -28.55 -5.49 18.94
N ARG A 171 -28.65 -4.31 19.59
CA ARG A 171 -27.75 -3.17 19.34
C ARG A 171 -26.31 -3.55 19.70
N ARG A 172 -25.36 -3.29 18.80
CA ARG A 172 -23.93 -3.57 19.03
C ARG A 172 -23.16 -2.33 19.44
N TYR A 173 -23.47 -1.17 18.86
CA TYR A 173 -22.89 0.12 19.23
C TYR A 173 -23.95 1.11 19.72
N LEU A 174 -23.53 2.10 20.51
CA LEU A 174 -24.42 3.17 20.99
C LEU A 174 -24.81 4.15 19.87
N SER A 175 -23.97 4.28 18.84
CA SER A 175 -24.23 5.07 17.63
C SER A 175 -25.18 4.42 16.64
N ASP A 176 -25.54 3.14 16.83
CA ASP A 176 -26.51 2.47 15.96
C ASP A 176 -27.94 3.02 16.17
N PRO A 177 -28.83 3.01 15.17
CA PRO A 177 -30.24 3.33 15.37
C PRO A 177 -30.97 2.23 16.17
N PRO A 178 -32.12 2.55 16.81
CA PRO A 178 -32.93 1.56 17.54
C PRO A 178 -33.39 0.42 16.64
N LEU A 179 -33.60 -0.77 17.24
CA LEU A 179 -34.04 -1.97 16.50
C LEU A 179 -35.36 -1.72 15.75
N THR A 180 -36.24 -0.88 16.30
CA THR A 180 -37.51 -0.47 15.67
C THR A 180 -37.33 0.18 14.29
N TYR A 181 -36.27 0.96 14.10
CA TYR A 181 -35.97 1.62 12.82
C TYR A 181 -35.15 0.76 11.86
N ARG A 182 -34.70 -0.42 12.32
CA ARG A 182 -33.95 -1.38 11.51
C ARG A 182 -34.83 -2.50 10.97
N GLN A 183 -36.09 -2.59 11.39
CA GLN A 183 -37.01 -3.57 10.86
C GLN A 183 -37.30 -3.26 9.39
N PRO A 184 -36.93 -4.17 8.48
CA PRO A 184 -37.34 -4.06 7.08
C PRO A 184 -38.87 -4.17 7.00
N ALA A 185 -39.47 -3.55 5.99
CA ALA A 185 -40.91 -3.69 5.74
C ALA A 185 -41.30 -5.18 5.60
N GLU A 186 -42.50 -5.56 6.03
CA GLU A 186 -42.96 -6.96 6.06
C GLU A 186 -42.89 -7.65 4.68
N THR A 187 -42.95 -6.87 3.60
CA THR A 187 -42.90 -7.35 2.21
C THR A 187 -41.50 -7.30 1.60
N ALA A 188 -40.48 -6.86 2.34
CA ALA A 188 -39.13 -6.74 1.81
C ALA A 188 -38.44 -8.12 1.74
N PRO A 189 -37.80 -8.48 0.61
CA PRO A 189 -37.01 -9.72 0.51
C PRO A 189 -35.71 -9.56 1.31
N VAL A 190 -35.76 -9.89 2.59
CA VAL A 190 -34.62 -9.77 3.51
C VAL A 190 -33.85 -11.07 3.48
N GLY A 191 -32.60 -11.02 2.99
CA GLY A 191 -31.71 -12.18 2.95
C GLY A 191 -31.77 -12.99 1.66
N ASP A 192 -32.59 -12.61 0.67
CA ASP A 192 -32.54 -13.20 -0.66
C ASP A 192 -31.43 -12.53 -1.50
N LEU A 193 -30.22 -13.06 -1.36
CA LEU A 193 -29.04 -12.63 -2.14
C LEU A 193 -29.02 -13.23 -3.55
N GLY A 194 -30.03 -14.03 -3.92
CA GLY A 194 -30.05 -14.82 -5.14
C GLY A 194 -28.95 -15.88 -5.18
N GLU A 195 -28.80 -16.53 -6.35
CA GLU A 195 -27.71 -17.50 -6.54
C GLU A 195 -26.37 -16.77 -6.71
N PRO A 196 -25.32 -17.15 -5.95
CA PRO A 196 -24.02 -16.50 -6.07
C PRO A 196 -23.40 -16.76 -7.45
N GLU A 197 -22.73 -15.75 -8.01
CA GLU A 197 -22.09 -15.83 -9.32
C GLU A 197 -21.14 -17.04 -9.45
N LYS A 198 -20.46 -17.41 -8.37
CA LYS A 198 -19.61 -18.61 -8.33
C LYS A 198 -20.41 -19.91 -8.54
N ALA A 199 -21.64 -20.00 -8.04
CA ALA A 199 -22.50 -21.15 -8.29
C ALA A 199 -22.96 -21.19 -9.75
N LYS A 200 -23.32 -20.04 -10.32
CA LYS A 200 -23.67 -19.91 -11.75
C LYS A 200 -22.50 -20.29 -12.65
N GLU A 201 -21.30 -19.79 -12.35
CA GLU A 201 -20.07 -20.12 -13.07
C GLU A 201 -19.77 -21.62 -13.00
N ARG A 202 -19.86 -22.23 -11.81
CA ARG A 202 -19.69 -23.68 -11.64
C ARG A 202 -20.70 -24.49 -12.46
N ARG A 203 -21.95 -24.05 -12.54
CA ARG A 203 -22.97 -24.68 -13.39
C ARG A 203 -22.61 -24.53 -14.87
N ARG A 204 -22.25 -23.33 -15.34
CA ARG A 204 -21.80 -23.10 -16.73
C ARG A 204 -20.60 -23.98 -17.10
N ILE A 205 -19.61 -24.10 -16.22
CA ILE A 205 -18.45 -24.98 -16.45
C ILE A 205 -18.87 -26.45 -16.47
N ALA A 206 -19.74 -26.89 -15.56
CA ALA A 206 -20.22 -28.27 -15.53
C ALA A 206 -21.04 -28.61 -16.79
N GLU A 207 -21.88 -27.69 -17.26
CA GLU A 207 -22.66 -27.80 -18.49
C GLU A 207 -21.76 -27.82 -19.72
N ALA A 208 -20.77 -26.93 -19.81
CA ALA A 208 -19.79 -26.93 -20.90
C ALA A 208 -18.98 -28.24 -20.95
N LYS A 209 -18.61 -28.80 -19.79
CA LYS A 209 -17.96 -30.11 -19.71
C LYS A 209 -18.86 -31.26 -20.17
N LYS A 210 -20.15 -31.23 -19.79
CA LYS A 210 -21.16 -32.20 -20.27
C LYS A 210 -21.40 -32.08 -21.78
N ALA A 211 -21.48 -30.86 -22.31
CA ALA A 211 -21.62 -30.60 -23.74
C ALA A 211 -20.39 -31.07 -24.54
N GLY A 212 -19.18 -30.90 -24.00
CA GLY A 212 -17.94 -31.40 -24.61
C GLY A 212 -17.71 -32.92 -24.49
N THR A 213 -18.55 -33.63 -23.71
CA THR A 213 -18.48 -35.09 -23.52
C THR A 213 -19.63 -35.85 -24.21
N GLY A 214 -20.52 -35.14 -24.90
CA GLY A 214 -21.54 -35.74 -25.76
C GLY A 214 -20.99 -36.01 -27.16
N THR A 215 -20.80 -37.30 -27.48
CA THR A 215 -20.65 -37.84 -28.85
C THR A 215 -19.53 -37.24 -29.71
N ARG A 216 -18.26 -37.38 -29.32
CA ARG A 216 -17.23 -37.67 -30.33
C ARG A 216 -17.37 -39.14 -30.70
N SER A 217 -18.32 -39.42 -31.59
CA SER A 217 -18.47 -40.71 -32.25
C SER A 217 -17.15 -41.03 -32.94
N TRP A 218 -16.38 -41.93 -32.33
CA TRP A 218 -15.24 -42.57 -32.97
C TRP A 218 -15.84 -43.55 -34.00
N TRP A 219 -15.96 -43.19 -35.27
CA TRP A 219 -16.19 -44.20 -36.30
C TRP A 219 -15.48 -43.72 -37.54
N PRO A 220 -14.47 -44.47 -38.01
CA PRO A 220 -13.72 -44.09 -39.18
C PRO A 220 -14.48 -44.60 -40.40
N TRP A 221 -14.90 -43.67 -41.25
CA TRP A 221 -15.06 -43.91 -42.68
C TRP A 221 -14.36 -42.79 -43.42
#